data_AF-A0A2S5WTS4-F1
#
_entry.id   AF-A0A2S5WTS4-F1
#
_cell.length_a   1.000
_cell.length_b   1.000
_cell.length_c   1.000
_cell.angle_alpha   90.00
_cell.angle_beta   90.00
_cell.angle_gamma   90.00
#
_symmetry.space_group_name_H-M   'P 1'
#
loop_
_entity.id
_entity.type
_entity.pdbx_description
1 polymer ?
#
loop_
_entity_poly.entity_id
_entity_poly.type
_entity_poly.pdbx_seq_one_letter_code
_entity_poly.pdbx_strand_id
1 'polypeptide(L)'
;MVIARAGAVSHVGKVRSNNQDSGFVGTHLFVVADGMGGHAGGDVASAIAVKHFAENDEQYAGTDDAQQAMTEMLLDANSLIAGAVEEHSELRGMGTTVSALSLVGESLVLAHIGDSRVYRFRDGSLVQMTVDHTFVQRLVDAGRITPEEALTHPRRSVLMRVLGDVETRPDVDTEVFDIQEGDRWLLCSDGLSSYVDESQIERTLARMDESSREISDDLVQLALDNGAPDNVTVVLLEIGTAPLEPMKTRVVGSAANPLRYSANLQKRSNQIIPSILHPLRRPAPRPQDEEFVPFSDEALQELIAEDKRRKRVRQFSWLAASIVFIAAVAGAGLFAYNWTQQQYYVGENVGYVAIYQGVQQGIGPITLHELTETTDIKISSLPEYQQSQVDRTISAGDREAANEIVERLRDAVPE
;
A
#
# COMPACT_ATOMS: atom_id res chain seq x y z
N MET A 1 -17.51 16.27 -33.50
CA MET A 1 -18.08 15.47 -32.38
C MET A 1 -18.53 16.39 -31.26
N VAL A 2 -19.31 15.90 -30.29
CA VAL A 2 -19.69 16.66 -29.08
C VAL A 2 -19.54 15.80 -27.83
N ILE A 3 -19.55 16.46 -26.66
CA ILE A 3 -19.71 15.76 -25.38
C ILE A 3 -21.18 15.39 -25.24
N ALA A 4 -21.47 14.09 -25.31
CA ALA A 4 -22.81 13.54 -25.19
C ALA A 4 -23.32 13.65 -23.74
N ARG A 5 -22.45 13.33 -22.77
CA ARG A 5 -22.70 13.35 -21.33
C ARG A 5 -21.40 13.60 -20.57
N ALA A 6 -21.51 14.18 -19.38
CA ALA A 6 -20.38 14.32 -18.48
C ALA A 6 -20.78 14.21 -16.99
N GLY A 7 -19.89 13.57 -16.21
CA GLY A 7 -20.00 13.30 -14.79
C GLY A 7 -18.79 13.83 -14.05
N ALA A 8 -18.99 14.33 -12.82
CA ALA A 8 -17.91 14.67 -11.90
C ALA A 8 -18.34 14.36 -10.48
N VAL A 9 -17.52 13.63 -9.74
CA VAL A 9 -17.75 13.24 -8.35
C VAL A 9 -16.44 13.35 -7.60
N SER A 10 -16.48 13.87 -6.37
CA SER A 10 -15.32 13.99 -5.50
C SER A 10 -15.72 13.65 -4.07
N HIS A 11 -14.91 12.85 -3.39
CA HIS A 11 -15.13 12.40 -2.03
C HIS A 11 -13.85 12.48 -1.20
N VAL A 12 -13.97 12.84 0.07
CA VAL A 12 -12.84 12.98 1.02
C VAL A 12 -12.12 11.65 1.37
N GLY A 13 -12.57 10.52 0.84
CA GLY A 13 -12.18 9.20 1.34
C GLY A 13 -12.66 8.88 2.76
N LYS A 14 -12.01 7.89 3.40
CA LYS A 14 -12.35 7.39 4.75
C LYS A 14 -11.34 7.78 5.83
N VAL A 15 -10.17 8.32 5.46
CA VAL A 15 -9.05 8.58 6.40
C VAL A 15 -8.70 10.06 6.48
N ARG A 16 -8.69 10.79 5.36
CA ARG A 16 -8.38 12.23 5.33
C ARG A 16 -9.45 13.06 6.06
N SER A 17 -9.03 14.18 6.64
CA SER A 17 -9.93 15.13 7.33
C SER A 17 -10.58 16.15 6.41
N ASN A 18 -9.94 16.44 5.29
CA ASN A 18 -10.32 17.44 4.30
C ASN A 18 -10.13 16.86 2.90
N ASN A 19 -10.91 17.39 1.96
CA ASN A 19 -10.76 17.08 0.55
C ASN A 19 -9.83 18.12 -0.06
N GLN A 20 -8.68 17.68 -0.57
CA GLN A 20 -7.67 18.48 -1.25
C GLN A 20 -7.72 18.29 -2.77
N ASP A 21 -8.55 17.38 -3.28
CA ASP A 21 -8.81 17.27 -4.71
C ASP A 21 -9.80 18.32 -5.17
N SER A 22 -9.69 18.71 -6.44
CA SER A 22 -10.65 19.52 -7.16
C SER A 22 -10.95 18.93 -8.53
N GLY A 23 -12.16 19.15 -9.04
CA GLY A 23 -12.53 18.72 -10.39
C GLY A 23 -13.51 19.65 -11.07
N PHE A 24 -13.48 19.68 -12.40
CA PHE A 24 -14.33 20.54 -13.22
C PHE A 24 -14.85 19.80 -14.46
N VAL A 25 -16.14 19.99 -14.72
CA VAL A 25 -16.83 19.67 -15.96
C VAL A 25 -17.31 20.98 -16.55
N GLY A 26 -16.69 21.40 -17.63
CA GLY A 26 -17.04 22.56 -18.43
C GLY A 26 -17.83 22.19 -19.67
N THR A 27 -17.92 23.14 -20.60
CA THR A 27 -18.50 22.95 -21.93
C THR A 27 -17.47 22.36 -22.89
N HIS A 28 -16.22 22.83 -22.80
CA HIS A 28 -15.10 22.38 -23.63
C HIS A 28 -13.98 21.78 -22.80
N LEU A 29 -13.79 22.24 -21.55
CA LEU A 29 -12.74 21.79 -20.64
C LEU A 29 -13.22 20.82 -19.56
N PHE A 30 -12.38 19.84 -19.25
CA PHE A 30 -12.58 18.84 -18.20
C PHE A 30 -11.29 18.70 -17.41
N VAL A 31 -11.34 18.79 -16.08
CA VAL A 31 -10.12 18.89 -15.26
C VAL A 31 -10.25 18.08 -13.97
N VAL A 32 -9.17 17.42 -13.59
CA VAL A 32 -8.93 16.90 -12.24
C VAL A 32 -7.61 17.45 -11.74
N ALA A 33 -7.59 17.88 -10.48
CA ALA A 33 -6.39 18.32 -9.79
C ALA A 33 -6.34 17.72 -8.39
N ASP A 34 -5.25 17.02 -8.07
CA ASP A 34 -4.98 16.46 -6.75
C ASP A 34 -4.06 17.41 -6.00
N GLY A 35 -4.51 17.92 -4.86
CA GLY A 35 -3.82 18.94 -4.08
C GLY A 35 -2.94 18.31 -3.00
N MET A 36 -1.65 18.63 -3.03
CA MET A 36 -0.68 18.18 -2.04
C MET A 36 -0.09 19.35 -1.24
N GLY A 37 0.39 19.06 -0.04
CA GLY A 37 1.02 20.04 0.84
C GLY A 37 0.51 19.92 2.27
N GLY A 38 1.39 20.21 3.23
CA GLY A 38 1.20 19.96 4.67
C GLY A 38 -0.05 20.63 5.28
N HIS A 39 0.12 21.71 6.05
CA HIS A 39 -1.04 22.36 6.67
C HIS A 39 -1.87 23.07 5.60
N ALA A 40 -3.07 22.55 5.25
CA ALA A 40 -4.11 23.21 4.43
C ALA A 40 -3.65 23.85 3.09
N GLY A 41 -2.53 23.40 2.52
CA GLY A 41 -1.98 23.94 1.28
C GLY A 41 -2.59 23.29 0.04
N GLY A 42 -2.76 21.96 0.07
CA GLY A 42 -3.21 21.20 -1.10
C GLY A 42 -4.61 21.60 -1.59
N ASP A 43 -5.56 21.82 -0.69
CA ASP A 43 -6.93 22.24 -1.04
C ASP A 43 -6.97 23.64 -1.64
N VAL A 44 -6.04 24.52 -1.27
CA VAL A 44 -5.89 25.84 -1.89
C VAL A 44 -5.26 25.70 -3.28
N ALA A 45 -4.19 24.93 -3.41
CA ALA A 45 -3.47 24.75 -4.68
C ALA A 45 -4.37 24.13 -5.77
N SER A 46 -5.04 23.01 -5.48
CA SER A 46 -5.94 22.37 -6.46
C SER A 46 -7.13 23.27 -6.81
N ALA A 47 -7.64 24.03 -5.85
CA ALA A 47 -8.75 24.95 -6.08
C ALA A 47 -8.36 26.16 -6.94
N ILE A 48 -7.15 26.70 -6.77
CA ILE A 48 -6.61 27.76 -7.64
C ILE A 48 -6.50 27.24 -9.08
N ALA A 49 -5.88 26.07 -9.27
CA ALA A 49 -5.71 25.48 -10.60
C ALA A 49 -7.05 25.24 -11.29
N VAL A 50 -7.99 24.53 -10.65
CA VAL A 50 -9.28 24.21 -11.26
C VAL A 50 -10.12 25.45 -11.54
N LYS A 51 -10.09 26.48 -10.68
CA LYS A 51 -10.81 27.74 -10.94
C LYS A 51 -10.22 28.49 -12.12
N HIS A 52 -8.89 28.56 -12.20
CA HIS A 52 -8.22 29.18 -13.34
C HIS A 52 -8.59 28.49 -14.66
N PHE A 53 -8.66 27.16 -14.67
CA PHE A 53 -9.14 26.42 -15.83
C PHE A 53 -10.63 26.69 -16.13
N ALA A 54 -11.48 26.71 -15.11
CA ALA A 54 -12.91 26.95 -15.28
C ALA A 54 -13.23 28.36 -15.82
N GLU A 55 -12.44 29.36 -15.47
CA GLU A 55 -12.58 30.74 -15.96
C GLU A 55 -12.17 30.88 -17.44
N ASN A 56 -11.38 29.93 -17.96
CA ASN A 56 -10.89 29.89 -19.34
C ASN A 56 -11.51 28.73 -20.15
N ASP A 57 -12.72 28.28 -19.79
CA ASP A 57 -13.50 27.28 -20.55
C ASP A 57 -14.04 27.87 -21.87
N GLU A 58 -13.16 27.94 -22.87
CA GLU A 58 -13.47 28.50 -24.18
C GLU A 58 -13.28 27.48 -25.33
N GLN A 59 -13.84 27.82 -26.48
CA GLN A 59 -13.70 27.02 -27.69
C GLN A 59 -12.48 27.48 -28.48
N TYR A 60 -11.56 26.56 -28.76
CA TYR A 60 -10.38 26.83 -29.58
C TYR A 60 -10.64 26.59 -31.08
N ALA A 61 -9.92 27.31 -31.93
CA ALA A 61 -10.04 27.20 -33.39
C ALA A 61 -9.35 25.94 -33.95
N GLY A 62 -8.27 25.51 -33.31
CA GLY A 62 -7.47 24.34 -33.71
C GLY A 62 -6.74 23.70 -32.54
N THR A 63 -6.23 22.50 -32.75
CA THR A 63 -5.54 21.71 -31.71
C THR A 63 -4.24 22.37 -31.26
N ASP A 64 -3.50 23.01 -32.18
CA ASP A 64 -2.24 23.70 -31.88
C ASP A 64 -2.49 24.90 -30.95
N ASP A 65 -3.53 25.70 -31.23
CA ASP A 65 -3.93 26.82 -30.38
C ASP A 65 -4.33 26.33 -28.98
N ALA A 66 -5.07 25.22 -28.91
CA ALA A 66 -5.48 24.63 -27.64
C ALA A 66 -4.31 24.05 -26.84
N GLN A 67 -3.32 23.41 -27.49
CA GLN A 67 -2.11 22.92 -26.83
C GLN A 67 -1.31 24.07 -26.22
N GLN A 68 -1.14 25.16 -26.98
CA GLN A 68 -0.47 26.35 -26.49
C GLN A 68 -1.24 26.98 -25.32
N ALA A 69 -2.54 27.20 -25.48
CA ALA A 69 -3.38 27.80 -24.44
C ALA A 69 -3.38 26.97 -23.15
N MET A 70 -3.55 25.64 -23.23
CA MET A 70 -3.51 24.80 -22.03
C MET A 70 -2.13 24.73 -21.37
N THR A 71 -1.05 24.80 -22.16
CA THR A 71 0.31 24.94 -21.61
C THR A 71 0.45 26.25 -20.83
N GLU A 72 -0.01 27.37 -21.42
CA GLU A 72 0.00 28.68 -20.77
C GLU A 72 -0.86 28.68 -19.51
N MET A 73 -2.05 28.06 -19.52
CA MET A 73 -2.92 27.94 -18.35
C MET A 73 -2.28 27.14 -17.21
N LEU A 74 -1.50 26.09 -17.49
CA LEU A 74 -0.74 25.38 -16.45
C LEU A 74 0.35 26.28 -15.83
N LEU A 75 1.06 27.05 -16.65
CA LEU A 75 2.10 27.98 -16.19
C LEU A 75 1.52 29.17 -15.41
N ASP A 76 0.37 29.67 -15.83
CA ASP A 76 -0.37 30.73 -15.14
C ASP A 76 -0.92 30.22 -13.81
N ALA A 77 -1.51 29.01 -13.79
CA ALA A 77 -1.91 28.35 -12.54
C ALA A 77 -0.72 28.18 -11.59
N ASN A 78 0.45 27.77 -12.09
CA ASN A 78 1.68 27.70 -11.29
C ASN A 78 2.05 29.06 -10.68
N SER A 79 1.98 30.12 -11.48
CA SER A 79 2.27 31.50 -11.06
C SER A 79 1.28 32.00 -10.00
N LEU A 80 0.00 31.66 -10.14
CA LEU A 80 -1.04 31.98 -9.16
C LEU A 80 -0.82 31.25 -7.82
N ILE A 81 -0.43 29.97 -7.87
CA ILE A 81 -0.09 29.18 -6.68
C ILE A 81 1.13 29.79 -5.98
N ALA A 82 2.20 30.12 -6.72
CA ALA A 82 3.38 30.76 -6.18
C ALA A 82 3.06 32.14 -5.55
N GLY A 83 2.24 32.96 -6.21
CA GLY A 83 1.78 34.25 -5.67
C GLY A 83 0.97 34.11 -4.37
N ALA A 84 0.12 33.08 -4.27
CA ALA A 84 -0.61 32.79 -3.04
C ALA A 84 0.33 32.43 -1.88
N VAL A 85 1.45 31.76 -2.13
CA VAL A 85 2.48 31.47 -1.11
C VAL A 85 3.24 32.74 -0.69
N GLU A 86 3.48 33.66 -1.62
CA GLU A 86 4.11 34.95 -1.30
C GLU A 86 3.24 35.78 -0.34
N GLU A 87 1.92 35.78 -0.53
CA GLU A 87 0.96 36.46 0.34
C GLU A 87 0.73 35.71 1.67
N HIS A 88 0.74 34.38 1.62
CA HIS A 88 0.43 33.50 2.75
C HIS A 88 1.55 32.48 2.98
N SER A 89 2.57 32.87 3.74
CA SER A 89 3.76 32.05 4.00
C SER A 89 3.47 30.70 4.68
N GLU A 90 2.30 30.54 5.30
CA GLU A 90 1.80 29.29 5.86
C GLU A 90 1.48 28.21 4.81
N LEU A 91 1.34 28.60 3.54
CA LEU A 91 1.05 27.71 2.41
C LEU A 91 2.30 27.20 1.69
N ARG A 92 3.50 27.52 2.20
CA ARG A 92 4.76 27.06 1.60
C ARG A 92 4.79 25.54 1.41
N GLY A 93 5.29 25.11 0.26
CA GLY A 93 5.33 23.71 -0.15
C GLY A 93 3.98 23.14 -0.56
N MET A 94 2.96 23.98 -0.80
CA MET A 94 1.74 23.51 -1.46
C MET A 94 2.00 23.27 -2.95
N GLY A 95 1.31 22.28 -3.48
CA GLY A 95 1.33 21.99 -4.90
C GLY A 95 0.09 21.22 -5.32
N THR A 96 -0.06 21.00 -6.62
CA THR A 96 -1.15 20.20 -7.14
C THR A 96 -0.76 19.54 -8.46
N THR A 97 -1.28 18.34 -8.67
CA THR A 97 -1.32 17.72 -10.00
C THR A 97 -2.42 18.39 -10.82
N VAL A 98 -2.33 18.33 -12.15
CA VAL A 98 -3.42 18.72 -13.05
C VAL A 98 -3.44 17.78 -14.23
N SER A 99 -4.61 17.22 -14.52
CA SER A 99 -4.92 16.56 -15.78
C SER A 99 -6.14 17.22 -16.39
N ALA A 100 -6.02 17.69 -17.62
CA ALA A 100 -7.06 18.43 -18.31
C ALA A 100 -7.28 17.90 -19.74
N LEU A 101 -8.53 17.86 -20.17
CA LEU A 101 -8.93 17.58 -21.55
C LEU A 101 -9.73 18.75 -22.11
N SER A 102 -9.41 19.14 -23.35
CA SER A 102 -10.14 20.14 -24.13
C SER A 102 -10.70 19.54 -25.41
N LEU A 103 -12.01 19.67 -25.65
CA LEU A 103 -12.64 19.25 -26.90
C LEU A 103 -12.43 20.30 -27.99
N VAL A 104 -11.76 19.91 -29.07
CA VAL A 104 -11.48 20.77 -30.23
C VAL A 104 -11.86 20.02 -31.51
N GLY A 105 -13.05 20.34 -32.05
CA GLY A 105 -13.56 19.74 -33.28
C GLY A 105 -13.84 18.23 -33.15
N GLU A 106 -12.92 17.40 -33.63
CA GLU A 106 -12.96 15.93 -33.57
C GLU A 106 -11.76 15.33 -32.83
N SER A 107 -11.14 16.15 -31.98
CA SER A 107 -10.02 15.74 -31.14
C SER A 107 -10.21 16.19 -29.69
N LEU A 108 -9.57 15.46 -28.78
CA LEU A 108 -9.30 15.92 -27.43
C LEU A 108 -7.84 16.31 -27.33
N VAL A 109 -7.57 17.48 -26.78
CA VAL A 109 -6.23 17.90 -26.41
C VAL A 109 -6.05 17.64 -24.93
N LEU A 110 -4.97 16.97 -24.55
CA LEU A 110 -4.55 16.68 -23.19
C LEU A 110 -3.52 17.71 -22.74
N ALA A 111 -3.62 18.15 -21.49
CA ALA A 111 -2.54 18.80 -20.76
C ALA A 111 -2.40 18.13 -19.38
N HIS A 112 -1.18 17.74 -19.01
CA HIS A 112 -0.94 16.88 -17.86
C HIS A 112 0.35 17.23 -17.10
N ILE A 113 0.23 17.23 -15.77
CA ILE A 113 1.35 17.23 -14.83
C ILE A 113 0.96 16.52 -13.53
N GLY A 114 1.73 15.50 -13.13
CA GLY A 114 1.58 14.80 -11.85
C GLY A 114 1.26 13.33 -12.07
N ASP A 115 0.50 12.72 -11.17
CA ASP A 115 0.12 11.30 -11.22
C ASP A 115 -1.39 11.04 -11.23
N SER A 116 -2.19 12.12 -11.31
CA SER A 116 -3.58 12.00 -11.78
C SER A 116 -3.58 11.37 -13.17
N ARG A 117 -4.56 10.52 -13.48
CA ARG A 117 -4.56 9.74 -14.71
C ARG A 117 -5.71 10.10 -15.63
N VAL A 118 -5.44 10.01 -16.93
CA VAL A 118 -6.47 10.04 -17.97
C VAL A 118 -6.51 8.68 -18.65
N TYR A 119 -7.71 8.11 -18.73
CA TYR A 119 -7.97 6.84 -19.40
C TYR A 119 -8.95 7.04 -20.56
N ARG A 120 -8.74 6.31 -21.65
CA ARG A 120 -9.71 6.15 -22.73
C ARG A 120 -10.27 4.73 -22.70
N PHE A 121 -11.59 4.63 -22.71
CA PHE A 121 -12.31 3.39 -22.93
C PHE A 121 -12.95 3.41 -24.33
N ARG A 122 -12.50 2.49 -25.19
CA ARG A 122 -12.97 2.34 -26.58
C ARG A 122 -13.05 0.85 -26.91
N ASP A 123 -14.13 0.42 -27.55
CA ASP A 123 -14.33 -0.97 -28.01
C ASP A 123 -14.07 -2.05 -26.95
N GLY A 124 -14.44 -1.77 -25.69
CA GLY A 124 -14.27 -2.71 -24.58
C GLY A 124 -12.87 -2.75 -23.96
N SER A 125 -11.96 -1.86 -24.36
CA SER A 125 -10.60 -1.78 -23.82
C SER A 125 -10.35 -0.45 -23.11
N LEU A 126 -9.83 -0.53 -21.89
CA LEU A 126 -9.32 0.62 -21.15
C LEU A 126 -7.82 0.82 -21.43
N VAL A 127 -7.42 2.04 -21.81
CA VAL A 127 -6.03 2.41 -22.05
C VAL A 127 -5.70 3.69 -21.27
N GLN A 128 -4.61 3.67 -20.51
CA GLN A 128 -4.06 4.87 -19.87
C GLN A 128 -3.40 5.76 -20.94
N MET A 129 -3.78 7.04 -20.95
CA MET A 129 -3.35 8.04 -21.93
C MET A 129 -2.28 9.00 -21.37
N THR A 130 -2.10 9.04 -20.04
CA THR A 130 -1.05 9.82 -19.36
C THR A 130 0.09 8.94 -18.89
N VAL A 131 1.26 9.53 -18.64
CA VAL A 131 2.39 8.89 -17.97
C VAL A 131 2.61 9.56 -16.62
N ASP A 132 2.54 8.80 -15.53
CA ASP A 132 2.64 9.36 -14.19
C ASP A 132 4.02 10.02 -13.95
N HIS A 133 4.04 11.27 -13.47
CA HIS A 133 5.27 11.97 -13.10
C HIS A 133 5.76 11.58 -11.69
N THR A 134 5.91 10.28 -11.43
CA THR A 134 6.35 9.73 -10.15
C THR A 134 7.78 9.21 -10.18
N PHE A 135 8.38 9.07 -9.00
CA PHE A 135 9.71 8.47 -8.83
C PHE A 135 9.74 7.04 -9.37
N VAL A 136 8.68 6.26 -9.14
CA VAL A 136 8.62 4.86 -9.59
C VAL A 136 8.47 4.76 -11.09
N GLN A 137 7.72 5.66 -11.74
CA GLN A 137 7.63 5.68 -13.19
C GLN A 137 9.02 5.94 -13.82
N ARG A 138 9.79 6.89 -13.28
CA ARG A 138 11.17 7.13 -13.71
C ARG A 138 12.08 5.90 -13.55
N LEU A 139 11.87 5.09 -12.50
CA LEU A 139 12.60 3.83 -12.33
C LEU A 139 12.18 2.78 -13.37
N VAL A 140 10.90 2.72 -13.73
CA VAL A 140 10.39 1.84 -14.80
C VAL A 140 10.98 2.25 -16.15
N ASP A 141 10.92 3.54 -16.49
CA ASP A 141 11.46 4.08 -17.75
C ASP A 141 12.97 3.82 -17.88
N ALA A 142 13.70 3.90 -16.76
CA ALA A 142 15.13 3.59 -16.70
C ALA A 142 15.47 2.09 -16.64
N GLY A 143 14.46 1.20 -16.72
CA GLY A 143 14.61 -0.26 -16.64
C GLY A 143 15.17 -0.76 -15.31
N ARG A 144 14.97 0.00 -14.22
CA ARG A 144 15.48 -0.33 -12.88
C ARG A 144 14.53 -1.21 -12.07
N ILE A 145 13.23 -1.07 -12.31
CA ILE A 145 12.16 -1.89 -11.76
C ILE A 145 11.15 -2.22 -12.86
N THR A 146 10.36 -3.26 -12.64
CA THR A 146 9.21 -3.60 -13.50
C THR A 146 7.96 -2.78 -13.13
N PRO A 147 6.99 -2.62 -14.04
CA PRO A 147 5.70 -1.99 -13.73
C PRO A 147 4.99 -2.65 -12.53
N GLU A 148 5.08 -3.98 -12.39
CA GLU A 148 4.49 -4.71 -11.28
C GLU A 148 5.18 -4.41 -9.93
N GLU A 149 6.50 -4.22 -9.95
CA GLU A 149 7.25 -3.78 -8.77
C GLU A 149 6.92 -2.34 -8.37
N ALA A 150 6.64 -1.45 -9.32
CA ALA A 150 6.27 -0.06 -9.06
C ALA A 150 5.00 0.05 -8.20
N LEU A 151 3.97 -0.76 -8.48
CA LEU A 151 2.69 -0.76 -7.74
C LEU A 151 2.84 -1.05 -6.24
N THR A 152 3.86 -1.80 -5.85
CA THR A 152 4.11 -2.18 -4.44
C THR A 152 5.31 -1.46 -3.83
N HIS A 153 5.91 -0.53 -4.58
CA HIS A 153 7.09 0.18 -4.14
C HIS A 153 6.78 1.10 -2.95
N PRO A 154 7.67 1.19 -1.94
CA PRO A 154 7.45 2.04 -0.77
C PRO A 154 7.27 3.52 -1.10
N ARG A 155 7.88 3.99 -2.20
CA ARG A 155 7.86 5.39 -2.67
C ARG A 155 7.03 5.58 -3.95
N ARG A 156 5.95 4.83 -4.11
CA ARG A 156 5.12 4.90 -5.32
C ARG A 156 4.41 6.26 -5.50
N SER A 157 4.09 6.92 -4.39
CA SER A 157 3.40 8.23 -4.36
C SER A 157 4.36 9.44 -4.36
N VAL A 158 5.68 9.21 -4.48
CA VAL A 158 6.64 10.33 -4.53
C VAL A 158 6.58 10.99 -5.91
N LEU A 159 6.04 12.20 -5.93
CA LEU A 159 5.87 13.03 -7.13
C LEU A 159 7.17 13.74 -7.52
N MET A 160 7.41 13.79 -8.83
CA MET A 160 8.60 14.40 -9.45
C MET A 160 8.29 15.69 -10.21
N ARG A 161 7.05 15.89 -10.67
CA ARG A 161 6.59 17.12 -11.34
C ARG A 161 5.18 17.44 -10.85
N VAL A 162 4.98 18.66 -10.34
CA VAL A 162 3.69 19.22 -9.91
C VAL A 162 3.69 20.72 -10.14
N LEU A 163 2.50 21.34 -10.15
CA LEU A 163 2.40 22.79 -10.01
C LEU A 163 2.64 23.17 -8.55
N GLY A 164 3.35 24.26 -8.27
CA GLY A 164 3.69 24.63 -6.91
C GLY A 164 4.63 25.83 -6.79
N ASP A 165 5.10 26.08 -5.57
CA ASP A 165 6.00 27.19 -5.25
C ASP A 165 7.50 26.87 -5.43
N VAL A 166 7.84 25.69 -5.93
CA VAL A 166 9.23 25.22 -6.03
C VAL A 166 9.85 25.49 -7.39
N GLU A 167 9.12 25.24 -8.48
CA GLU A 167 9.63 25.39 -9.86
C GLU A 167 8.80 26.44 -10.60
N THR A 168 9.44 27.48 -11.12
CA THR A 168 8.73 28.60 -11.78
C THR A 168 8.11 28.21 -13.12
N ARG A 169 8.76 27.30 -13.85
CA ARG A 169 8.29 26.78 -15.14
C ARG A 169 8.44 25.26 -15.15
N PRO A 170 7.51 24.53 -14.55
CA PRO A 170 7.53 23.08 -14.62
C PRO A 170 7.34 22.67 -16.09
N ASP A 171 8.07 21.64 -16.51
CA ASP A 171 7.75 20.97 -17.77
C ASP A 171 6.32 20.43 -17.65
N VAL A 172 5.53 20.53 -18.73
CA VAL A 172 4.16 19.98 -18.82
C VAL A 172 4.01 19.12 -20.07
N ASP A 173 3.17 18.10 -20.00
CA ASP A 173 2.95 17.19 -21.11
C ASP A 173 1.66 17.59 -21.84
N THR A 174 1.71 17.69 -23.17
CA THR A 174 0.52 17.90 -24.00
C THR A 174 0.48 16.92 -25.17
N GLU A 175 -0.71 16.43 -25.48
CA GLU A 175 -0.92 15.46 -26.56
C GLU A 175 -2.29 15.66 -27.20
N VAL A 176 -2.45 15.26 -28.47
CA VAL A 176 -3.70 15.35 -29.20
C VAL A 176 -4.18 13.96 -29.54
N PHE A 177 -5.44 13.67 -29.23
CA PHE A 177 -6.08 12.39 -29.49
C PHE A 177 -7.32 12.55 -30.35
N ASP A 178 -7.44 11.72 -31.38
CA ASP A 178 -8.66 11.52 -32.14
C ASP A 178 -9.74 10.81 -31.32
N ILE A 179 -10.98 11.30 -31.47
CA ILE A 179 -12.16 10.77 -30.75
C ILE A 179 -13.15 10.10 -31.70
N GLN A 180 -13.87 9.12 -31.15
CA GLN A 180 -14.90 8.36 -31.83
C GLN A 180 -16.20 8.39 -31.03
N GLU A 181 -17.33 8.25 -31.72
CA GLU A 181 -18.63 8.10 -31.05
C GLU A 181 -18.61 6.87 -30.14
N GLY A 182 -19.08 7.04 -28.90
CA GLY A 182 -19.09 6.00 -27.87
C GLY A 182 -17.82 5.93 -27.02
N ASP A 183 -16.77 6.72 -27.34
CA ASP A 183 -15.61 6.84 -26.46
C ASP A 183 -16.02 7.37 -25.08
N ARG A 184 -15.46 6.75 -24.03
CA ARG A 184 -15.53 7.27 -22.67
C ARG A 184 -14.14 7.66 -22.19
N TRP A 185 -14.00 8.89 -21.70
CA TRP A 185 -12.74 9.38 -21.14
C TRP A 185 -12.90 9.66 -19.66
N LEU A 186 -12.04 9.04 -18.86
CA LEU A 186 -12.03 9.15 -17.41
C LEU A 186 -10.76 9.88 -16.97
N LEU A 187 -10.92 11.01 -16.30
CA LEU A 187 -9.87 11.64 -15.52
C LEU A 187 -10.07 11.26 -14.06
N CYS A 188 -9.01 10.89 -13.34
CA CYS A 188 -9.11 10.58 -11.92
C CYS A 188 -7.84 10.96 -11.13
N SER A 189 -8.02 11.29 -9.85
CA SER A 189 -6.90 11.37 -8.90
C SER A 189 -6.36 9.99 -8.54
N ASP A 190 -5.20 9.93 -7.88
CA ASP A 190 -4.55 8.68 -7.50
C ASP A 190 -5.40 7.87 -6.50
N GLY A 191 -6.32 8.52 -5.77
CA GLY A 191 -7.27 7.89 -4.87
C GLY A 191 -8.23 6.91 -5.54
N LEU A 192 -8.40 6.98 -6.87
CA LEU A 192 -9.04 5.91 -7.63
C LEU A 192 -8.01 4.87 -8.08
N SER A 193 -7.03 5.28 -8.89
CA SER A 193 -6.13 4.38 -9.61
C SER A 193 -5.18 3.57 -8.71
N SER A 194 -4.86 4.08 -7.51
CA SER A 194 -4.04 3.37 -6.53
C SER A 194 -4.79 2.28 -5.76
N TYR A 195 -6.13 2.29 -5.78
CA TYR A 195 -6.96 1.45 -4.91
C TYR A 195 -8.01 0.64 -5.66
N VAL A 196 -8.28 0.93 -6.93
CA VAL A 196 -9.21 0.21 -7.79
C VAL A 196 -8.45 -0.35 -8.98
N ASP A 197 -8.49 -1.66 -9.17
CA ASP A 197 -7.81 -2.31 -10.29
C ASP A 197 -8.40 -1.86 -11.63
N GLU A 198 -7.56 -1.70 -12.65
CA GLU A 198 -7.99 -1.26 -14.00
C GLU A 198 -9.10 -2.16 -14.58
N SER A 199 -9.08 -3.46 -14.28
CA SER A 199 -10.16 -4.37 -14.72
C SER A 199 -11.52 -4.04 -14.10
N GLN A 200 -11.56 -3.52 -12.86
CA GLN A 200 -12.80 -3.05 -12.24
C GLN A 200 -13.26 -1.74 -12.89
N ILE A 201 -12.33 -0.83 -13.17
CA ILE A 201 -12.60 0.43 -13.88
C ILE A 201 -13.18 0.13 -15.27
N GLU A 202 -12.55 -0.76 -16.04
CA GLU A 202 -12.99 -1.18 -17.38
C GLU A 202 -14.42 -1.76 -17.34
N ARG A 203 -14.69 -2.70 -16.43
CA ARG A 203 -16.03 -3.28 -16.28
C ARG A 203 -17.09 -2.24 -15.94
N THR A 204 -16.74 -1.28 -15.09
CA THR A 204 -17.63 -0.19 -14.72
C THR A 204 -17.91 0.74 -15.90
N LEU A 205 -16.89 1.10 -16.67
CA LEU A 205 -17.00 1.93 -17.86
C LEU A 205 -17.72 1.23 -19.03
N ALA A 206 -17.78 -0.11 -19.04
CA ALA A 206 -18.49 -0.88 -20.06
C ALA A 206 -20.04 -0.83 -19.94
N ARG A 207 -20.59 -0.29 -18.85
CA ARG A 207 -22.05 -0.19 -18.60
C ARG A 207 -22.66 0.97 -19.40
N MET A 208 -23.08 0.70 -20.63
CA MET A 208 -23.53 1.74 -21.58
C MET A 208 -24.93 2.32 -21.29
N ASP A 209 -25.72 1.65 -20.46
CA ASP A 209 -27.08 2.03 -20.09
C ASP A 209 -27.14 3.06 -18.95
N GLU A 210 -26.06 3.19 -18.19
CA GLU A 210 -25.94 4.13 -17.07
C GLU A 210 -25.44 5.51 -17.52
N SER A 211 -25.84 6.56 -16.79
CA SER A 211 -25.35 7.92 -17.02
C SER A 211 -23.88 8.07 -16.57
N SER A 212 -23.14 9.01 -17.18
CA SER A 212 -21.75 9.29 -16.77
C SER A 212 -21.63 9.68 -15.30
N ARG A 213 -22.70 10.22 -14.70
CA ARG A 213 -22.75 10.54 -13.28
C ARG A 213 -22.88 9.28 -12.41
N GLU A 214 -23.80 8.37 -12.73
CA GLU A 214 -23.96 7.11 -11.99
C GLU A 214 -22.68 6.28 -12.05
N ILE A 215 -22.05 6.20 -13.22
CA ILE A 215 -20.76 5.51 -13.38
C ILE A 215 -19.67 6.17 -12.51
N SER A 216 -19.65 7.51 -12.46
CA SER A 216 -18.71 8.25 -11.62
C SER A 216 -18.95 8.00 -10.12
N ASP A 217 -20.22 7.97 -9.68
CA ASP A 217 -20.59 7.65 -8.29
C ASP A 217 -20.17 6.21 -7.94
N ASP A 218 -20.35 5.25 -8.85
CA ASP A 218 -19.93 3.86 -8.65
C ASP A 218 -18.41 3.67 -8.63
N LEU A 219 -17.65 4.41 -9.45
CA LEU A 219 -16.19 4.39 -9.38
C LEU A 219 -15.68 4.90 -8.03
N VAL A 220 -16.26 5.98 -7.53
CA VAL A 220 -15.94 6.49 -6.18
C VAL A 220 -16.35 5.48 -5.12
N GLN A 221 -17.51 4.84 -5.25
CA GLN A 221 -17.96 3.80 -4.32
C GLN A 221 -17.03 2.59 -4.31
N LEU A 222 -16.50 2.16 -5.47
CA LEU A 222 -15.49 1.10 -5.56
C LEU A 222 -14.23 1.47 -4.79
N ALA A 223 -13.73 2.71 -4.93
CA ALA A 223 -12.58 3.18 -4.16
C ALA A 223 -12.87 3.17 -2.66
N LEU A 224 -14.06 3.63 -2.24
CA LEU A 224 -14.51 3.58 -0.86
C LEU A 224 -14.55 2.15 -0.33
N ASP A 225 -15.08 1.20 -1.08
CA ASP A 225 -15.18 -0.21 -0.69
C ASP A 225 -13.78 -0.85 -0.54
N ASN A 226 -12.81 -0.44 -1.35
CA ASN A 226 -11.40 -0.81 -1.22
C ASN A 226 -10.64 -0.02 -0.13
N GLY A 227 -11.34 0.84 0.62
CA GLY A 227 -10.88 1.49 1.84
C GLY A 227 -10.59 2.98 1.72
N ALA A 228 -10.41 3.51 0.51
CA ALA A 228 -10.15 4.93 0.19
C ALA A 228 -9.39 5.69 1.29
N PRO A 229 -8.11 5.38 1.53
CA PRO A 229 -7.31 6.15 2.49
C PRO A 229 -7.04 7.57 2.01
N ASP A 230 -7.27 7.87 0.73
CA ASP A 230 -7.10 9.21 0.16
C ASP A 230 -8.41 9.84 -0.34
N ASN A 231 -8.32 11.12 -0.72
CA ASN A 231 -9.34 11.80 -1.50
C ASN A 231 -9.51 11.10 -2.86
N VAL A 232 -10.73 11.05 -3.37
CA VAL A 232 -11.05 10.37 -4.63
C VAL A 232 -11.88 11.29 -5.48
N THR A 233 -11.37 11.65 -6.65
CA THR A 233 -12.04 12.52 -7.60
C THR A 233 -12.01 11.92 -8.99
N VAL A 234 -13.17 11.94 -9.65
CA VAL A 234 -13.36 11.42 -11.00
C VAL A 234 -14.13 12.41 -11.85
N VAL A 235 -13.71 12.56 -13.10
CA VAL A 235 -14.44 13.25 -14.16
C VAL A 235 -14.56 12.31 -15.35
N LEU A 236 -15.79 12.02 -15.76
CA LEU A 236 -16.09 11.11 -16.86
C LEU A 236 -16.83 11.88 -17.96
N LEU A 237 -16.36 11.80 -19.20
CA LEU A 237 -17.06 12.32 -20.37
C LEU A 237 -17.32 11.20 -21.38
N GLU A 238 -18.43 11.31 -22.10
CA GLU A 238 -18.82 10.40 -23.18
C GLU A 238 -18.91 11.20 -24.49
N ILE A 239 -18.25 10.71 -25.54
CA ILE A 239 -18.26 11.32 -26.86
C ILE A 239 -19.45 10.81 -27.66
N GLY A 240 -20.16 11.72 -28.33
CA GLY A 240 -21.23 11.35 -29.24
C GLY A 240 -21.42 12.33 -30.39
N THR A 241 -22.40 12.02 -31.23
CA THR A 241 -22.81 12.84 -32.38
C THR A 241 -23.79 13.95 -32.01
N ALA A 242 -24.48 13.81 -30.87
CA ALA A 242 -25.37 14.83 -30.30
C ALA A 242 -25.36 14.77 -28.76
N PRO A 243 -25.69 15.87 -28.05
CA PRO A 243 -25.86 15.84 -26.61
C PRO A 243 -27.01 14.91 -26.22
N LEU A 244 -26.76 13.95 -25.33
CA LEU A 244 -27.81 13.08 -24.77
C LEU A 244 -28.47 13.73 -23.55
N GLU A 245 -27.74 14.64 -22.89
CA GLU A 245 -28.23 15.44 -21.76
C GLU A 245 -27.75 16.90 -21.90
N PRO A 246 -28.48 17.88 -21.35
CA PRO A 246 -27.99 19.26 -21.31
C PRO A 246 -26.70 19.33 -20.50
N MET A 247 -25.61 19.78 -21.14
CA MET A 247 -24.35 20.05 -20.46
C MET A 247 -24.57 21.07 -19.34
N LYS A 248 -24.19 20.69 -18.12
CA LYS A 248 -24.20 21.58 -16.95
C LYS A 248 -22.78 21.67 -16.43
N THR A 249 -22.28 22.89 -16.35
CA THR A 249 -20.99 23.14 -15.73
C THR A 249 -21.05 22.73 -14.25
N ARG A 250 -20.00 22.07 -13.78
CA ARG A 250 -19.93 21.57 -12.41
C ARG A 250 -18.51 21.60 -11.91
N VAL A 251 -18.34 22.18 -10.72
CA VAL A 251 -17.10 22.14 -9.95
C VAL A 251 -17.33 21.22 -8.74
N VAL A 252 -16.38 20.34 -8.45
CA VAL A 252 -16.39 19.40 -7.32
C VAL A 252 -15.10 19.53 -6.50
N GLY A 253 -15.09 18.95 -5.29
CA GLY A 253 -13.91 18.99 -4.42
C GLY A 253 -13.69 20.34 -3.74
N SER A 254 -12.43 20.70 -3.49
CA SER A 254 -12.04 21.94 -2.80
C SER A 254 -12.48 23.19 -3.59
N ALA A 255 -12.35 23.16 -4.92
CA ALA A 255 -12.74 24.25 -5.83
C ALA A 255 -14.22 24.62 -5.76
N ALA A 256 -15.10 23.71 -5.32
CA ALA A 256 -16.54 23.99 -5.18
C ALA A 256 -16.84 25.00 -4.04
N ASN A 257 -15.87 25.26 -3.17
CA ASN A 257 -15.97 26.22 -2.08
C ASN A 257 -15.16 27.50 -2.38
N PRO A 258 -15.49 28.64 -1.74
CA PRO A 258 -14.63 29.83 -1.78
C PRO A 258 -13.22 29.50 -1.27
N LEU A 259 -12.19 30.11 -1.87
CA LEU A 259 -10.80 29.91 -1.43
C LEU A 259 -10.66 30.36 0.03
N ARG A 260 -10.15 29.48 0.88
CA ARG A 260 -9.92 29.75 2.30
C ARG A 260 -8.44 29.59 2.60
N TYR A 261 -7.75 30.72 2.74
CA TYR A 261 -6.33 30.75 3.06
C TYR A 261 -6.03 30.54 4.56
N SER A 262 -7.05 30.50 5.42
CA SER A 262 -6.86 30.34 6.87
C SER A 262 -6.94 28.88 7.31
N ALA A 263 -5.85 28.37 7.87
CA ALA A 263 -5.80 27.10 8.60
C ALA A 263 -6.65 27.18 9.88
N ASN A 264 -7.96 26.96 9.78
CA ASN A 264 -8.76 26.66 10.96
C ASN A 264 -8.41 25.24 11.40
N LEU A 265 -7.44 25.14 12.32
CA LEU A 265 -7.14 23.95 13.11
C LEU A 265 -8.40 23.56 13.89
N GLN A 266 -9.33 22.88 13.24
CA GLN A 266 -10.46 22.26 13.90
C GLN A 266 -9.89 21.06 14.66
N LYS A 267 -9.41 21.30 15.89
CA LYS A 267 -9.12 20.27 16.88
C LYS A 267 -10.39 19.48 17.13
N ARG A 268 -10.66 18.44 16.33
CA ARG A 268 -11.57 17.36 16.71
C ARG A 268 -10.76 16.32 17.47
N SER A 269 -11.24 16.02 18.66
CA SER A 269 -10.58 15.21 19.69
C SER A 269 -10.02 13.90 19.14
N ASN A 270 -8.74 13.64 19.39
CA ASN A 270 -8.15 12.32 19.26
C ASN A 270 -8.89 11.33 20.18
N GLN A 271 -9.80 10.54 19.61
CA GLN A 271 -10.18 9.27 20.20
C GLN A 271 -9.04 8.29 19.92
N ILE A 272 -8.24 8.04 20.95
CA ILE A 272 -7.22 6.99 20.96
C ILE A 272 -7.96 5.66 20.95
N ILE A 273 -8.03 5.00 19.79
CA ILE A 273 -8.38 3.58 19.71
C ILE A 273 -7.05 2.81 19.70
N PRO A 274 -6.78 1.93 20.69
CA PRO A 274 -5.59 1.10 20.66
C PRO A 274 -5.74 0.01 19.58
N SER A 275 -4.97 0.14 18.51
CA SER A 275 -4.84 -0.83 17.43
C SER A 275 -3.94 -2.00 17.87
N ILE A 276 -4.51 -2.96 18.61
CA ILE A 276 -3.79 -4.20 19.01
C ILE A 276 -4.37 -5.47 18.35
N LEU A 277 -5.45 -5.39 17.58
CA LEU A 277 -6.00 -6.55 16.87
C LEU A 277 -6.21 -6.19 15.40
N HIS A 278 -5.26 -6.57 14.53
CA HIS A 278 -5.43 -7.02 13.13
C HIS A 278 -4.08 -6.94 12.38
N PRO A 279 -3.37 -8.06 12.14
CA PRO A 279 -2.06 -8.05 11.47
C PRO A 279 -2.12 -7.95 9.93
N LEU A 280 -3.20 -7.41 9.34
CA LEU A 280 -3.37 -7.35 7.87
C LEU A 280 -3.79 -5.98 7.32
N ARG A 281 -3.83 -4.91 8.15
CA ARG A 281 -3.94 -3.56 7.60
C ARG A 281 -2.54 -3.10 7.20
N ARG A 282 -2.31 -2.90 5.89
CA ARG A 282 -1.18 -2.09 5.43
C ARG A 282 -1.20 -0.79 6.25
N PRO A 283 -0.10 -0.41 6.91
CA PRO A 283 -0.06 0.88 7.60
C PRO A 283 -0.43 1.95 6.57
N ALA A 284 -1.28 2.89 6.97
CA ALA A 284 -1.55 4.08 6.15
C ALA A 284 -0.19 4.68 5.73
N PRO A 285 -0.06 5.15 4.48
CA PRO A 285 1.15 5.83 4.05
C PRO A 285 1.50 6.90 5.06
N ARG A 286 2.79 6.97 5.43
CA ARG A 286 3.26 8.01 6.35
C ARG A 286 3.22 9.32 5.58
N PRO A 287 3.06 10.48 6.23
CA PRO A 287 3.15 11.78 5.55
C PRO A 287 4.49 12.05 4.83
N GLN A 288 5.49 11.16 4.94
CA GLN A 288 6.72 11.15 4.14
C GLN A 288 6.52 10.59 2.72
N ASP A 289 5.38 9.96 2.44
CA ASP A 289 5.11 9.30 1.15
C ASP A 289 4.54 10.27 0.09
N GLU A 290 4.14 11.49 0.49
CA GLU A 290 3.65 12.61 -0.35
C GLU A 290 4.67 13.76 -0.46
N GLU A 291 5.94 13.47 -0.21
CA GLU A 291 6.98 14.49 -0.31
C GLU A 291 7.27 14.79 -1.78
N PHE A 292 7.05 16.03 -2.22
CA PHE A 292 7.53 16.49 -3.51
C PHE A 292 9.06 16.55 -3.47
N VAL A 293 9.70 15.90 -4.45
CA VAL A 293 11.15 15.93 -4.57
C VAL A 293 11.51 16.78 -5.78
N PRO A 294 12.26 17.89 -5.60
CA PRO A 294 12.65 18.76 -6.70
C PRO A 294 13.33 17.97 -7.81
N PHE A 295 13.00 18.31 -9.06
CA PHE A 295 13.53 17.64 -10.24
C PHE A 295 15.04 17.93 -10.39
N SER A 296 15.87 17.13 -9.71
CA SER A 296 17.30 17.08 -9.96
C SER A 296 17.77 15.64 -10.00
N ASP A 297 18.67 15.33 -10.94
CA ASP A 297 19.30 14.00 -11.05
C ASP A 297 20.05 13.63 -9.76
N GLU A 298 20.53 14.64 -9.01
CA GLU A 298 21.16 14.46 -7.70
C GLU A 298 20.17 13.95 -6.65
N ALA A 299 18.98 14.58 -6.56
CA ALA A 299 17.94 14.13 -5.63
C ALA A 299 17.45 12.72 -5.97
N LEU A 300 17.31 12.39 -7.26
CA LEU A 300 16.98 11.04 -7.71
C LEU A 300 18.04 10.02 -7.27
N GLN A 301 19.33 10.34 -7.45
CA GLN A 301 20.43 9.46 -7.03
C GLN A 301 20.48 9.30 -5.51
N GLU A 302 20.20 10.35 -4.75
CA GLU A 302 20.13 10.30 -3.29
C GLU A 302 19.02 9.35 -2.81
N LEU A 303 17.82 9.46 -3.40
CA LEU A 303 16.71 8.55 -3.10
C LEU A 303 17.05 7.09 -3.42
N ILE A 304 17.66 6.84 -4.59
CA ILE A 304 18.11 5.49 -4.99
C ILE A 304 19.16 4.97 -4.00
N ALA A 305 20.09 5.81 -3.55
CA ALA A 305 21.11 5.44 -2.59
C ALA A 305 20.50 5.10 -1.22
N GLU A 306 19.50 5.87 -0.78
CA GLU A 306 18.79 5.62 0.47
C GLU A 306 18.00 4.31 0.43
N ASP A 307 17.28 4.02 -0.66
CA ASP A 307 16.54 2.76 -0.79
C ASP A 307 17.48 1.54 -0.81
N LYS A 308 18.61 1.64 -1.51
CA LYS A 308 19.67 0.62 -1.47
C LYS A 308 20.21 0.41 -0.05
N ARG A 309 20.35 1.47 0.76
CA ARG A 309 20.76 1.36 2.17
C ARG A 309 19.69 0.64 3.00
N ARG A 310 18.41 1.02 2.87
CA ARG A 310 17.30 0.39 3.59
C ARG A 310 17.16 -1.09 3.24
N LYS A 311 17.27 -1.45 1.95
CA LYS A 311 17.25 -2.84 1.48
C LYS A 311 18.38 -3.67 2.10
N ARG A 312 19.61 -3.13 2.15
CA ARG A 312 20.74 -3.81 2.82
C ARG A 312 20.49 -3.98 4.31
N VAL A 313 20.07 -2.93 5.01
CA VAL A 313 19.80 -3.01 6.47
C VAL A 313 18.76 -4.09 6.77
N ARG A 314 17.67 -4.15 5.98
CA ARG A 314 16.64 -5.18 6.13
C ARG A 314 17.19 -6.59 5.87
N GLN A 315 18.04 -6.78 4.87
CA GLN A 315 18.67 -8.07 4.60
C GLN A 315 19.59 -8.50 5.75
N PHE A 316 20.41 -7.58 6.29
CA PHE A 316 21.26 -7.86 7.44
C PHE A 316 20.46 -8.15 8.71
N SER A 317 19.35 -7.45 8.94
CA SER A 317 18.49 -7.71 10.11
C SER A 317 17.82 -9.08 10.04
N TRP A 318 17.36 -9.49 8.85
CA TRP A 318 16.81 -10.85 8.65
C TRP A 318 17.88 -11.93 8.86
N LEU A 319 19.09 -11.73 8.35
CA LEU A 319 20.21 -12.64 8.57
C LEU A 319 20.55 -12.77 10.06
N ALA A 320 20.64 -11.65 10.78
CA ALA A 320 20.88 -11.63 12.22
C ALA A 320 19.77 -12.33 13.01
N ALA A 321 18.50 -12.08 12.66
CA ALA A 321 17.36 -12.75 13.27
C ALA A 321 17.40 -14.28 13.05
N SER A 322 17.75 -14.72 11.83
CA SER A 322 17.92 -16.15 11.53
C SER A 322 19.06 -16.78 12.35
N ILE A 323 20.19 -16.09 12.53
CA ILE A 323 21.30 -16.57 13.36
C ILE A 323 20.87 -16.72 14.82
N VAL A 324 20.17 -15.72 15.37
CA VAL A 324 19.65 -15.76 16.75
C VAL A 324 18.67 -16.92 16.91
N PHE A 325 17.78 -17.13 15.93
CA PHE A 325 16.83 -18.24 15.96
C PHE A 325 17.55 -19.61 15.95
N ILE A 326 18.54 -19.79 15.07
CA ILE A 326 19.35 -21.03 15.03
C ILE A 326 20.10 -21.24 16.35
N ALA A 327 20.69 -20.18 16.92
CA ALA A 327 21.38 -20.25 18.20
C ALA A 327 20.42 -20.62 19.35
N ALA A 328 19.20 -20.10 19.35
CA ALA A 328 18.17 -20.43 20.34
C ALA A 328 17.73 -21.90 20.22
N VAL A 329 17.53 -22.40 19.00
CA VAL A 329 17.19 -23.81 18.75
C VAL A 329 18.33 -24.73 19.17
N ALA A 330 19.57 -24.39 18.82
CA ALA A 330 20.75 -25.15 19.23
C ALA A 330 20.92 -25.15 20.76
N GLY A 331 20.73 -23.99 21.41
CA GLY A 331 20.75 -23.86 22.86
C GLY A 331 19.67 -24.70 23.56
N ALA A 332 18.45 -24.69 23.02
CA ALA A 332 17.35 -25.53 23.53
C ALA A 332 17.66 -27.02 23.36
N GLY A 333 18.23 -27.43 22.22
CA GLY A 333 18.65 -28.81 21.97
C GLY A 333 19.75 -29.27 22.93
N LEU A 334 20.77 -28.44 23.16
CA LEU A 334 21.83 -28.73 24.12
C LEU A 334 21.29 -28.81 25.56
N PHE A 335 20.37 -27.92 25.93
CA PHE A 335 19.72 -27.95 27.24
C PHE A 335 18.90 -29.23 27.42
N ALA A 336 18.09 -29.60 26.43
CA ALA A 336 17.31 -30.84 26.45
C ALA A 336 18.21 -32.08 26.55
N TYR A 337 19.29 -32.14 25.77
CA TYR A 337 20.26 -33.24 25.84
C TYR A 337 20.93 -33.33 27.21
N ASN A 338 21.37 -32.21 27.79
CA ASN A 338 21.98 -32.22 29.12
C ASN A 338 20.98 -32.66 30.20
N TRP A 339 19.71 -32.26 30.08
CA TRP A 339 18.66 -32.68 30.99
C TRP A 339 18.40 -34.19 30.92
N THR A 340 18.35 -34.78 29.72
CA THR A 340 18.15 -36.24 29.60
C THR A 340 19.30 -37.03 30.23
N GLN A 341 20.54 -36.57 30.10
CA GLN A 341 21.72 -37.24 30.67
C GLN A 341 21.74 -37.25 32.21
N GLN A 342 20.93 -36.43 32.87
CA GLN A 342 20.82 -36.40 34.33
C GLN A 342 19.71 -37.32 34.87
N GLN A 343 18.81 -37.79 33.99
CA GLN A 343 17.70 -38.65 34.40
C GLN A 343 18.12 -40.12 34.39
N TYR A 344 17.55 -40.90 35.31
CA TYR A 344 17.73 -42.34 35.37
C TYR A 344 16.36 -43.01 35.47
N TYR A 345 16.28 -44.27 35.10
CA TYR A 345 15.11 -45.09 35.40
C TYR A 345 15.50 -46.55 35.57
N VAL A 346 14.69 -47.27 36.35
CA VAL A 346 14.81 -48.71 36.56
C VAL A 346 13.78 -49.41 35.67
N GLY A 347 14.23 -50.38 34.88
CA GLY A 347 13.39 -51.13 33.95
C GLY A 347 13.84 -52.58 33.82
N GLU A 348 13.25 -53.32 32.90
CA GLU A 348 13.66 -54.70 32.60
C GLU A 348 14.76 -54.73 31.53
N ASN A 349 15.73 -55.63 31.70
CA ASN A 349 16.64 -56.05 30.65
C ASN A 349 16.86 -57.57 30.69
N VAL A 350 16.49 -58.27 29.61
CA VAL A 350 16.60 -59.73 29.46
C VAL A 350 16.12 -60.51 30.72
N GLY A 351 14.97 -60.13 31.29
CA GLY A 351 14.40 -60.79 32.47
C GLY A 351 15.02 -60.42 33.82
N TYR A 352 15.93 -59.44 33.86
CA TYR A 352 16.53 -58.89 35.09
C TYR A 352 16.18 -57.42 35.28
N VAL A 353 16.20 -56.94 36.52
CA VAL A 353 16.09 -55.51 36.83
C VAL A 353 17.36 -54.80 36.35
N ALA A 354 17.23 -53.68 35.65
CA ALA A 354 18.33 -52.92 35.10
C ALA A 354 18.13 -51.41 35.31
N ILE A 355 19.24 -50.69 35.41
CA ILE A 355 19.28 -49.23 35.49
C ILE A 355 19.68 -48.67 34.12
N TYR A 356 18.89 -47.73 33.63
CA TYR A 356 19.14 -46.99 32.42
C TYR A 356 19.39 -45.52 32.75
N GLN A 357 20.35 -44.91 32.06
CA GLN A 357 20.60 -43.47 32.09
C GLN A 357 19.92 -42.83 30.87
N GLY A 358 19.07 -41.82 31.09
CA GLY A 358 18.33 -41.14 30.05
C GLY A 358 16.82 -41.11 30.28
N VAL A 359 16.08 -40.81 29.21
CA VAL A 359 14.60 -40.83 29.21
C VAL A 359 14.08 -41.99 28.38
N GLN A 360 13.00 -42.62 28.85
CA GLN A 360 12.40 -43.79 28.21
C GLN A 360 11.85 -43.47 26.81
N GLN A 361 11.42 -42.23 26.57
CA GLN A 361 10.84 -41.80 25.29
C GLN A 361 11.92 -41.62 24.22
N GLY A 362 11.72 -42.23 23.05
CA GLY A 362 12.54 -42.02 21.87
C GLY A 362 11.96 -40.94 20.94
N ILE A 363 12.82 -40.29 20.16
CA ILE A 363 12.40 -39.40 19.07
C ILE A 363 12.72 -40.10 17.76
N GLY A 364 11.70 -40.71 17.14
CA GLY A 364 11.88 -41.50 15.91
C GLY A 364 12.86 -42.67 16.13
N PRO A 365 13.91 -42.83 15.30
CA PRO A 365 14.88 -43.91 15.44
C PRO A 365 15.96 -43.68 16.51
N ILE A 366 15.94 -42.53 17.20
CA ILE A 366 16.96 -42.15 18.18
C ILE A 366 16.49 -42.55 19.59
N THR A 367 17.22 -43.46 20.22
CA THR A 367 17.06 -43.82 21.63
C THR A 367 17.72 -42.77 22.51
N LEU A 368 17.01 -42.25 23.50
CA LEU A 368 17.50 -41.23 24.44
C LEU A 368 17.89 -41.82 25.80
N HIS A 369 18.20 -43.12 25.83
CA HIS A 369 18.69 -43.83 27.00
C HIS A 369 19.79 -44.81 26.64
N GLU A 370 20.65 -45.09 27.61
CA GLU A 370 21.71 -46.08 27.54
C GLU A 370 21.63 -46.99 28.77
N LEU A 371 21.85 -48.28 28.57
CA LEU A 371 21.90 -49.24 29.67
C LEU A 371 23.16 -49.01 30.49
N THR A 372 23.00 -48.67 31.77
CA THR A 372 24.12 -48.42 32.67
C THR A 372 24.54 -49.70 33.39
N GLU A 373 23.56 -50.41 33.97
CA GLU A 373 23.84 -51.54 34.85
C GLU A 373 22.70 -52.56 34.79
N THR A 374 23.02 -53.85 34.74
CA THR A 374 22.04 -54.93 34.89
C THR A 374 22.31 -55.63 36.22
N THR A 375 21.27 -55.73 37.05
CA THR A 375 21.37 -56.32 38.38
C THR A 375 21.19 -57.85 38.34
N ASP A 376 21.42 -58.49 39.47
CA ASP A 376 21.22 -59.94 39.66
C ASP A 376 19.77 -60.32 40.01
N ILE A 377 18.89 -59.33 40.16
CA ILE A 377 17.49 -59.53 40.55
C ILE A 377 16.68 -59.96 39.32
N LYS A 378 16.13 -61.18 39.35
CA LYS A 378 15.22 -61.67 38.31
C LYS A 378 13.86 -60.99 38.45
N ILE A 379 13.28 -60.56 37.34
CA ILE A 379 11.92 -59.99 37.34
C ILE A 379 10.92 -61.02 37.88
N SER A 380 11.05 -62.29 37.48
CA SER A 380 10.17 -63.36 37.92
C SER A 380 10.22 -63.68 39.42
N SER A 381 11.27 -63.24 40.14
CA SER A 381 11.35 -63.40 41.60
C SER A 381 10.70 -62.26 42.39
N LEU A 382 10.25 -61.19 41.72
CA LEU A 382 9.55 -60.09 42.36
C LEU A 382 8.04 -60.38 42.47
N PRO A 383 7.32 -59.81 43.46
CA PRO A 383 5.86 -59.83 43.49
C PRO A 383 5.22 -59.22 42.22
N GLU A 384 4.06 -59.72 41.79
CA GLU A 384 3.38 -59.27 40.55
C GLU A 384 3.22 -57.74 40.43
N TYR A 385 2.94 -57.07 41.56
CA TYR A 385 2.83 -55.61 41.59
C TYR A 385 4.15 -54.92 41.22
N GLN A 386 5.28 -55.42 41.72
CA GLN A 386 6.60 -54.87 41.44
C GLN A 386 7.10 -55.25 40.04
N GLN A 387 6.75 -56.45 39.55
CA GLN A 387 6.97 -56.81 38.15
C GLN A 387 6.31 -55.79 37.22
N SER A 388 5.04 -55.47 37.45
CA SER A 388 4.33 -54.47 36.64
C SER A 388 4.90 -53.06 36.79
N GLN A 389 5.52 -52.71 37.92
CA GLN A 389 6.18 -51.42 38.11
C GLN A 389 7.49 -51.33 37.32
N VAL A 390 8.30 -52.39 37.33
CA VAL A 390 9.56 -52.44 36.57
C VAL A 390 9.30 -52.54 35.07
N ASP A 391 8.29 -53.30 34.65
CA ASP A 391 7.83 -53.37 33.24
C ASP A 391 7.38 -52.00 32.71
N ARG A 392 6.65 -51.25 33.54
CA ARG A 392 6.27 -49.85 33.23
C ARG A 392 7.39 -48.84 33.42
N THR A 393 8.54 -49.29 33.92
CA THR A 393 9.70 -48.50 34.36
C THR A 393 9.41 -47.56 35.53
N ILE A 394 10.42 -47.35 36.38
CA ILE A 394 10.35 -46.50 37.56
C ILE A 394 11.37 -45.36 37.39
N SER A 395 10.90 -44.11 37.31
CA SER A 395 11.76 -42.94 37.16
C SER A 395 12.59 -42.66 38.42
N ALA A 396 13.84 -42.24 38.22
CA ALA A 396 14.77 -41.82 39.26
C ALA A 396 15.42 -40.47 38.87
N GLY A 397 15.49 -39.55 39.84
CA GLY A 397 16.03 -38.20 39.60
C GLY A 397 17.55 -38.16 39.41
N ASP A 398 18.25 -39.19 39.90
CA ASP A 398 19.69 -39.38 39.78
C ASP A 398 20.06 -40.87 39.98
N ARG A 399 21.36 -41.17 39.94
CA ARG A 399 21.88 -42.54 40.09
C ARG A 399 21.66 -43.11 41.50
N GLU A 400 21.70 -42.27 42.53
CA GLU A 400 21.55 -42.72 43.92
C GLU A 400 20.11 -43.16 44.18
N ALA A 401 19.13 -42.37 43.72
CA ALA A 401 17.72 -42.73 43.73
C ALA A 401 17.43 -44.01 42.93
N ALA A 402 18.12 -44.23 41.80
CA ALA A 402 17.99 -45.46 41.02
C ALA A 402 18.48 -46.69 41.81
N ASN A 403 19.61 -46.56 42.51
CA ASN A 403 20.14 -47.62 43.37
C ASN A 403 19.20 -47.91 44.56
N GLU A 404 18.64 -46.88 45.20
CA GLU A 404 17.66 -47.06 46.28
C GLU A 404 16.40 -47.82 45.80
N ILE A 405 15.95 -47.58 44.57
CA ILE A 405 14.84 -48.32 43.97
C ILE A 405 15.24 -49.79 43.78
N VAL A 406 16.44 -50.06 43.29
CA VAL A 406 16.96 -51.42 43.13
C VAL A 406 17.08 -52.14 44.47
N GLU A 407 17.58 -51.49 45.51
CA GLU A 407 17.66 -52.08 46.85
C GLU A 407 16.28 -52.41 47.41
N ARG A 408 15.30 -51.51 47.25
CA ARG A 408 13.92 -51.77 47.66
C ARG A 408 13.28 -52.95 46.92
N LEU A 409 13.62 -53.13 45.64
CA LEU A 409 13.19 -54.29 44.87
C LEU A 409 13.88 -55.57 45.35
N ARG A 410 15.16 -55.48 45.73
CA ARG A 410 15.91 -56.62 46.30
C ARG A 410 15.31 -57.09 47.61
N ASP A 411 14.96 -56.18 48.51
CA ASP A 411 14.35 -56.49 49.81
C ASP A 411 12.95 -57.11 49.70
N ALA A 412 12.31 -56.94 48.54
CA ALA A 412 10.98 -57.46 48.27
C ALA A 412 10.97 -58.83 47.59
N VAL A 413 12.13 -59.41 47.29
CA VAL A 413 12.27 -60.79 46.81
C VAL A 413 11.88 -61.73 47.97
N PRO A 414 10.82 -62.56 47.84
CA PRO A 414 10.45 -63.53 48.86
C PRO A 414 11.57 -64.57 49.06
N GLU A 415 11.87 -64.95 50.31
CA GLU A 415 12.84 -66.02 50.63
C GLU A 415 12.48 -67.38 50.03
#